data_AF-A0A915A7D2-F1
#
_entry.id   AF-A0A915A7D2-F1
#
_cell.length_a   1.000
_cell.length_b   1.000
_cell.length_c   1.000
_cell.angle_alpha   90.00
_cell.angle_beta   90.00
_cell.angle_gamma   90.00
#
_symmetry.space_group_name_H-M   'P 1'
#
loop_
_entity.id
_entity.type
_entity.pdbx_description
1 polymer ?
#
loop_
_entity_poly.entity_id
_entity_poly.type
_entity_poly.pdbx_seq_one_letter_code
_entity_poly.pdbx_strand_id
1 'polypeptide(L)'
;MLSQFAIYPDRVKASYETFYVVILVHVLTVVADRNQIKIAGFTYYADILCSLFTTAEFAITEPLNPPQSNVDYIYQHISETFVRAFPNLTQ
;
A
#
# COMPACT_ATOMS: atom_id res chain seq x y z
N MET A 1 -1.37 -6.32 11.87
CA MET A 1 -0.42 -6.94 10.92
C MET A 1 0.81 -6.05 10.75
N LEU A 2 0.69 -4.81 10.27
CA LEU A 2 1.81 -3.84 10.20
C LEU A 2 2.46 -3.56 11.56
N SER A 3 1.63 -3.44 12.61
CA SER A 3 2.10 -3.27 14.00
C SER A 3 2.96 -4.44 14.51
N GLN A 4 2.81 -5.66 13.97
CA GLN A 4 3.66 -6.79 14.35
C GLN A 4 5.02 -6.75 13.63
N PHE A 5 5.09 -6.21 12.42
CA PHE A 5 6.36 -5.96 11.74
C PHE A 5 7.17 -4.90 12.47
N ALA A 6 6.51 -3.88 13.05
CA ALA A 6 7.15 -2.86 13.87
C ALA A 6 7.80 -3.39 15.17
N ILE A 7 7.51 -4.63 15.58
CA ILE A 7 8.14 -5.29 16.74
C ILE A 7 9.58 -5.74 16.44
N TYR A 8 9.95 -5.87 15.16
CA TYR A 8 11.27 -6.38 14.74
C TYR A 8 12.10 -5.31 14.02
N PRO A 9 12.60 -4.26 14.71
CA PRO A 9 13.20 -3.08 14.11
C PRO A 9 14.31 -3.38 13.08
N ASP A 10 15.13 -4.40 13.31
CA ASP A 10 16.21 -4.78 12.39
C ASP A 10 15.73 -5.42 11.07
N ARG A 11 14.51 -5.97 11.05
CA ARG A 11 13.89 -6.58 9.87
C ARG A 11 12.84 -5.69 9.22
N VAL A 12 12.48 -4.58 9.86
CA VAL A 12 11.47 -3.63 9.41
C VAL A 12 11.80 -3.10 8.02
N LYS A 13 13.06 -2.72 7.79
CA LYS A 13 13.51 -2.15 6.51
C LYS A 13 13.31 -3.10 5.32
N ALA A 14 13.92 -4.29 5.38
CA ALA A 14 13.80 -5.29 4.32
C ALA A 14 12.34 -5.76 4.14
N SER A 15 11.57 -5.77 5.24
CA SER A 15 10.16 -6.14 5.18
C SER A 15 9.31 -5.08 4.50
N TYR A 16 9.58 -3.78 4.72
CA TYR A 16 8.85 -2.72 4.03
C TYR A 16 9.23 -2.61 2.56
N GLU A 17 10.51 -2.67 2.21
CA GLU A 17 10.94 -2.69 0.80
C GLU A 17 10.30 -3.85 0.02
N THR A 18 10.21 -5.03 0.64
CA THR A 18 9.73 -6.24 -0.06
C THR A 18 8.21 -6.40 -0.02
N PHE A 19 7.58 -6.21 1.14
CA PHE A 19 6.18 -6.61 1.35
C PHE A 19 5.20 -5.45 1.39
N TYR A 20 5.63 -4.23 1.71
CA TYR A 20 4.71 -3.12 1.90
C TYR A 20 3.92 -2.82 0.61
N VAL A 21 4.64 -2.59 -0.49
CA VAL A 21 4.03 -2.27 -1.79
C VAL A 21 3.17 -3.43 -2.28
N VAL A 22 3.63 -4.66 -2.06
CA VAL A 22 2.87 -5.88 -2.42
C VAL A 22 1.54 -5.93 -1.68
N ILE A 23 1.54 -5.74 -0.35
CA ILE A 23 0.32 -5.76 0.46
C ILE A 23 -0.62 -4.63 0.02
N LEU A 24 -0.10 -3.42 -0.19
CA LEU A 24 -0.87 -2.27 -0.64
C LEU A 24 -1.59 -2.54 -1.97
N VAL A 25 -0.87 -3.06 -2.97
CA VAL A 25 -1.45 -3.41 -4.28
C VAL A 25 -2.51 -4.50 -4.16
N HIS A 26 -2.29 -5.52 -3.33
CA HIS A 26 -3.29 -6.57 -3.11
C HIS A 26 -4.57 -6.03 -2.48
N VAL A 27 -4.45 -5.18 -1.44
CA VAL A 27 -5.60 -4.55 -0.79
C VAL A 27 -6.35 -3.66 -1.78
N LEU A 28 -5.64 -2.85 -2.57
CA LEU A 28 -6.25 -2.01 -3.60
C LEU A 28 -6.98 -2.83 -4.67
N THR A 29 -6.41 -3.96 -5.09
CA THR A 29 -7.04 -4.86 -6.07
C THR A 29 -8.37 -5.40 -5.55
N VAL A 30 -8.41 -5.81 -4.28
CA VAL A 30 -9.64 -6.31 -3.63
C VAL A 30 -10.68 -5.20 -3.51
N VAL A 31 -10.26 -3.98 -3.15
CA VAL A 31 -11.17 -2.81 -3.04
C VAL A 31 -11.69 -2.38 -4.42
N ALA A 32 -10.90 -2.54 -5.47
CA ALA A 32 -11.30 -2.18 -6.82
C ALA A 32 -12.19 -3.26 -7.48
N ASP A 33 -12.24 -4.48 -6.94
CA ASP A 33 -13.13 -5.54 -7.40
C ASP A 33 -14.53 -5.45 -6.74
N ARG A 34 -15.53 -5.15 -7.57
CA ARG A 34 -16.94 -5.04 -7.20
C ARG A 34 -17.50 -6.30 -6.52
N ASN A 35 -16.93 -7.47 -6.78
CA ASN A 35 -17.42 -8.74 -6.21
C ASN A 35 -16.90 -8.99 -4.80
N GLN A 36 -15.71 -8.50 -4.45
CA GLN A 36 -15.05 -8.81 -3.17
C GLN A 36 -15.51 -7.90 -2.03
N ILE A 37 -15.93 -6.66 -2.34
CA ILE A 37 -16.44 -5.69 -1.35
C ILE A 37 -17.64 -6.25 -0.56
N LYS A 38 -18.43 -7.13 -1.17
CA LYS A 38 -19.63 -7.73 -0.54
C LYS A 38 -19.32 -8.79 0.52
N ILE A 39 -18.10 -9.34 0.55
CA ILE A 39 -17.76 -10.51 1.37
C ILE A 39 -17.18 -10.12 2.73
N ALA A 40 -16.34 -9.10 2.80
CA ALA A 40 -15.67 -8.68 4.04
C ALA A 40 -16.11 -7.30 4.57
N GLY A 41 -16.88 -6.53 3.79
CA GLY A 41 -17.34 -5.19 4.17
C GLY A 41 -16.30 -4.11 3.86
N PHE A 42 -16.73 -3.09 3.11
CA PHE A 42 -15.87 -1.99 2.64
C PHE A 42 -15.10 -1.29 3.77
N THR A 43 -15.70 -1.16 4.95
CA THR A 43 -15.13 -0.48 6.12
C THR A 43 -13.80 -1.08 6.56
N TYR A 44 -13.66 -2.42 6.58
CA TYR A 44 -12.41 -3.07 6.99
C TYR A 44 -11.27 -2.73 6.03
N TYR A 45 -11.53 -2.70 4.73
CA TYR A 45 -10.51 -2.33 3.75
C TYR A 45 -10.16 -0.85 3.81
N ALA A 46 -11.13 0.03 4.09
CA ALA A 46 -10.89 1.44 4.31
C ALA A 46 -9.95 1.68 5.50
N ASP A 47 -10.16 0.97 6.62
CA ASP A 47 -9.30 1.06 7.81
C ASP A 47 -7.88 0.54 7.54
N ILE A 48 -7.76 -0.55 6.78
CA ILE A 48 -6.46 -1.12 6.37
C ILE A 48 -5.73 -0.16 5.44
N LEU A 49 -6.40 0.41 4.43
CA LEU A 49 -5.80 1.39 3.52
C LEU A 49 -5.35 2.64 4.27
N CYS A 50 -6.20 3.17 5.17
CA CYS A 50 -5.85 4.31 6.00
C CYS A 50 -4.59 4.03 6.83
N SER A 51 -4.50 2.86 7.44
CA SER A 51 -3.33 2.41 8.19
C SER A 51 -2.08 2.29 7.30
N LEU A 52 -2.22 1.75 6.09
CA LEU A 52 -1.12 1.62 5.14
C LEU A 52 -0.58 3.00 4.73
N PHE A 53 -1.45 3.92 4.29
CA PHE A 53 -1.04 5.27 3.89
C PHE A 53 -0.40 6.05 5.05
N THR A 54 -0.99 5.99 6.23
CA THR A 54 -0.43 6.62 7.45
C THR A 54 0.95 6.06 7.78
N THR A 55 1.14 4.75 7.62
CA THR A 55 2.43 4.09 7.84
C THR A 55 3.49 4.59 6.85
N ALA A 56 3.14 4.73 5.57
CA ALA A 56 4.05 5.26 4.56
C ALA A 56 4.44 6.73 4.77
N GLU A 57 3.50 7.54 5.25
CA GLU A 57 3.72 8.97 5.47
C GLU A 57 4.53 9.25 6.75
N PHE A 58 4.29 8.50 7.83
CA PHE A 58 4.84 8.85 9.15
C PHE A 58 5.78 7.81 9.77
N ALA A 59 5.61 6.52 9.45
CA ALA A 59 6.32 5.44 10.16
C ALA A 59 7.53 4.89 9.38
N ILE A 60 7.46 4.89 8.04
CA ILE A 60 8.59 4.46 7.20
C ILE A 60 9.51 5.66 6.97
N THR A 61 10.54 5.76 7.80
CA THR A 61 11.54 6.85 7.74
C THR A 61 12.66 6.59 6.75
N GLU A 62 12.87 5.33 6.36
CA GLU A 62 13.88 4.94 5.38
C GLU A 62 13.33 4.98 3.95
N PRO A 63 14.14 5.41 2.97
CA PRO A 63 13.71 5.50 1.58
C PRO A 63 13.51 4.10 0.97
N LEU A 64 12.28 3.80 0.54
CA LEU A 64 11.91 2.56 -0.14
C LEU A 64 12.48 2.47 -1.56
N ASN A 65 12.70 3.62 -2.21
CA ASN A 65 13.29 3.70 -3.55
C ASN A 65 14.13 4.99 -3.69
N PRO A 66 15.39 5.01 -3.20
CA PRO A 66 16.25 6.19 -3.33
C PRO A 66 16.51 6.54 -4.81
N PRO A 67 16.53 7.84 -5.20
CA PRO A 67 16.46 9.04 -4.34
C PRO A 67 15.04 9.58 -4.11
N GLN A 68 13.99 8.84 -4.47
CA GLN A 68 12.60 9.28 -4.41
C GLN A 68 12.06 9.27 -2.97
N SER A 69 11.10 10.17 -2.66
CA SER A 69 10.38 10.11 -1.39
C SER A 69 9.46 8.88 -1.33
N ASN A 70 9.20 8.35 -0.13
CA ASN A 70 8.32 7.20 0.03
C ASN A 70 6.91 7.46 -0.50
N VAL A 71 6.40 8.66 -0.25
CA VAL A 71 5.09 9.10 -0.73
C VAL A 71 5.07 9.09 -2.26
N ASP A 72 6.01 9.76 -2.92
CA ASP A 72 6.06 9.81 -4.39
C ASP A 72 6.20 8.43 -5.01
N TYR A 73 7.07 7.58 -4.42
CA TYR A 73 7.28 6.21 -4.89
C TYR A 73 5.98 5.38 -4.81
N ILE A 74 5.27 5.47 -3.68
CA ILE A 74 4.01 4.74 -3.48
C ILE A 74 2.91 5.27 -4.42
N TYR A 75 2.76 6.59 -4.53
CA TYR A 75 1.78 7.20 -5.45
C TYR A 75 2.02 6.79 -6.89
N GLN A 76 3.28 6.81 -7.34
CA GLN A 76 3.64 6.35 -8.67
C GLN A 76 3.27 4.88 -8.87
N HIS A 77 3.61 4.01 -7.92
CA HIS A 77 3.29 2.58 -8.01
C HIS A 77 1.78 2.31 -8.07
N ILE A 78 0.99 3.04 -7.27
CA ILE A 78 -0.47 2.96 -7.31
C ILE A 78 -0.99 3.45 -8.66
N SER A 79 -0.54 4.61 -9.13
CA SER A 79 -0.95 5.19 -10.41
C SER A 79 -0.68 4.23 -11.57
N GLU A 80 0.54 3.70 -11.66
CA GLU A 80 0.91 2.70 -12.68
C GLU A 80 0.07 1.42 -12.59
N THR A 81 -0.31 1.00 -11.39
CA THR A 81 -1.19 -0.17 -11.18
C THR A 81 -2.60 0.14 -11.67
N PHE A 82 -3.15 1.31 -11.37
CA PHE A 82 -4.49 1.72 -11.75
C PHE A 82 -4.62 1.99 -13.26
N VAL A 83 -3.62 2.62 -13.89
CA VAL A 83 -3.60 2.80 -15.35
C VAL A 83 -3.58 1.45 -16.07
N ARG A 84 -2.85 0.46 -15.56
CA ARG A 84 -2.84 -0.90 -16.11
C ARG A 84 -4.17 -1.63 -15.91
N ALA A 85 -4.80 -1.48 -14.75
CA ALA A 85 -6.05 -2.16 -14.42
C ALA A 85 -7.29 -1.51 -15.06
N PHE A 86 -7.26 -0.20 -15.28
CA PHE A 86 -8.40 0.59 -15.73
C PHE A 86 -7.97 1.53 -16.88
N PRO A 87 -7.95 1.04 -18.13
CA PRO A 87 -7.45 1.80 -19.29
C PRO A 87 -8.27 3.05 -19.62
N ASN A 88 -9.46 3.20 -19.01
CA ASN A 88 -10.35 4.34 -19.21
C ASN A 88 -10.14 5.45 -18.16
N LEU A 89 -9.23 5.29 -17.20
CA LEU A 89 -8.88 6.35 -16.26
C LEU A 89 -8.00 7.40 -16.96
N THR A 90 -8.36 8.66 -16.83
CA THR A 90 -7.51 9.79 -17.23
C THR A 90 -6.37 9.96 -16.22
N GLN A 91 -5.16 10.22 -16.71
CA GLN A 91 -4.01 10.59 -15.89
C GLN A 91 -4.19 11.95 -15.22
#